data_AF-A0A954EWK9-F1
#
_entry.id   AF-A0A954EWK9-F1
#
_cell.length_a   1.000
_cell.length_b   1.000
_cell.length_c   1.000
_cell.angle_alpha   90.00
_cell.angle_beta   90.00
_cell.angle_gamma   90.00
#
_symmetry.space_group_name_H-M   'P 1'
#
loop_
_entity.id
_entity.type
_entity.pdbx_description
1 polymer ?
#
loop_
_entity_poly.entity_id
_entity_poly.type
_entity_poly.pdbx_seq_one_letter_code
_entity_poly.pdbx_strand_id
1 'polypeptide(L)'
;MTSEEDKPESTKTPNAIVRPLAYWIFGGLLAVVVLSLTMAFAPVSLKRLGLFFAVFGAAVGMVLNWLAGELRLNRDRRLDVLCGTLTLLGMLNLTYASYQQFHNAREQWAKEHPGDVAAINALEKMTQADPELAEQYKRERSEYDPRFVDYLTHRTSALGEMPVSGAVAIWLGEIAVAIAASVWMFRLPARKFVESLEKTNAE
;
A
#
# COMPACT_ATOMS: atom_id res chain seq x y z
N MET A 1 51.99 45.01 -4.79
CA MET A 1 50.72 45.17 -5.53
C MET A 1 50.54 43.94 -6.38
N THR A 2 49.99 42.87 -5.80
CA THR A 2 49.69 41.61 -6.47
C THR A 2 48.17 41.49 -6.47
N SER A 3 47.60 41.49 -7.67
CA SER A 3 46.17 41.42 -7.93
C SER A 3 45.54 40.23 -7.21
N GLU A 4 44.56 40.50 -6.36
CA GLU A 4 43.60 39.50 -5.90
C GLU A 4 42.87 38.97 -7.14
N GLU A 5 43.19 37.73 -7.48
CA GLU A 5 42.56 36.97 -8.55
C GLU A 5 41.16 36.58 -8.07
N ASP A 6 40.18 37.39 -8.48
CA ASP A 6 38.77 37.25 -8.18
C ASP A 6 38.25 35.92 -8.78
N LYS A 7 38.11 34.89 -7.93
CA LYS A 7 37.58 33.59 -8.34
C LYS A 7 36.08 33.77 -8.57
N PRO A 8 35.56 33.50 -9.79
CA PRO A 8 34.13 33.59 -10.03
C PRO A 8 33.40 32.61 -9.13
N GLU A 9 32.58 33.12 -8.22
CA GLU A 9 31.66 32.33 -7.42
C GLU A 9 30.81 31.48 -8.36
N SER A 10 31.08 30.18 -8.36
CA SER A 10 30.30 29.19 -9.08
C SER A 10 28.89 29.18 -8.49
N THR A 11 27.99 29.97 -9.09
CA THR A 11 26.56 29.91 -8.84
C THR A 11 26.05 28.55 -9.30
N LYS A 12 26.14 27.54 -8.42
CA LYS A 12 25.45 26.26 -8.58
C LYS A 12 23.96 26.56 -8.72
N THR A 13 23.47 26.60 -9.94
CA THR A 13 22.05 26.78 -10.26
C THR A 13 21.22 25.72 -9.51
N PRO A 14 20.33 26.11 -8.58
CA PRO A 14 19.56 25.18 -7.76
C PRO A 14 18.71 24.17 -8.57
N ASN A 15 18.46 24.45 -9.86
CA ASN A 15 17.69 23.61 -10.75
C ASN A 15 18.30 22.23 -11.07
N ALA A 16 19.60 22.02 -10.87
CA ALA A 16 20.24 20.75 -11.24
C ALA A 16 19.78 19.53 -10.39
N ILE A 17 19.35 19.77 -9.14
CA ILE A 17 18.97 18.69 -8.20
C ILE A 17 17.45 18.51 -8.11
N VAL A 18 16.68 19.60 -8.25
CA VAL A 18 15.21 19.57 -8.09
C VAL A 18 14.54 18.76 -9.20
N ARG A 19 15.04 18.86 -10.44
CA ARG A 19 14.48 18.19 -11.61
C ARG A 19 14.54 16.65 -11.53
N PRO A 20 15.71 16.01 -11.27
CA PRO A 20 15.76 14.55 -11.15
C PRO A 20 14.98 14.05 -9.94
N LEU A 21 14.96 14.79 -8.83
CA LEU A 21 14.13 14.44 -7.68
C LEU A 21 12.63 14.45 -8.02
N ALA A 22 12.15 15.48 -8.72
CA ALA A 22 10.76 15.56 -9.15
C ALA A 22 10.38 14.38 -10.05
N TYR A 23 11.21 14.05 -11.06
CA TYR A 23 10.98 12.89 -11.91
C TYR A 23 11.00 11.57 -11.13
N TRP A 24 11.86 11.45 -10.13
CA TRP A 24 11.88 10.28 -9.25
C TRP A 24 10.59 10.15 -8.45
N ILE A 25 10.07 11.25 -7.90
CA ILE A 25 8.80 11.25 -7.15
C ILE A 25 7.63 10.91 -8.08
N PHE A 26 7.53 11.57 -9.24
CA PHE A 26 6.42 11.32 -10.17
C PHE A 26 6.47 9.91 -10.78
N GLY A 27 7.65 9.46 -11.22
CA GLY A 27 7.85 8.11 -11.74
C GLY A 27 7.61 7.05 -10.67
N GLY A 28 8.08 7.30 -9.44
CA GLY A 28 7.83 6.45 -8.29
C GLY A 28 6.35 6.36 -7.93
N LEU A 29 5.65 7.49 -7.88
CA LEU A 29 4.22 7.54 -7.62
C LEU A 29 3.43 6.76 -8.69
N LEU A 30 3.72 6.98 -9.96
CA LEU A 30 3.09 6.26 -11.06
C LEU A 30 3.34 4.75 -10.95
N ALA A 31 4.59 4.34 -10.70
CA ALA A 31 4.94 2.93 -10.55
C ALA A 31 4.22 2.29 -9.35
N VAL A 32 4.15 2.99 -8.21
CA VAL A 32 3.42 2.53 -7.01
C VAL A 32 1.93 2.38 -7.29
N VAL A 33 1.31 3.33 -8.00
CA VAL A 33 -0.11 3.24 -8.38
C VAL A 33 -0.33 2.01 -9.26
N VAL A 34 0.46 1.83 -10.33
CA VAL A 34 0.35 0.67 -11.22
C VAL A 34 0.55 -0.64 -10.47
N LEU A 35 1.55 -0.71 -9.59
CA LEU A 35 1.83 -1.89 -8.80
C LEU A 35 0.69 -2.18 -7.82
N SER A 36 0.15 -1.16 -7.15
CA SER A 36 -0.97 -1.31 -6.21
C SER A 36 -2.25 -1.79 -6.90
N LEU A 37 -2.54 -1.30 -8.11
CA LEU A 37 -3.69 -1.76 -8.89
C LEU A 37 -3.49 -3.20 -9.37
N THR A 38 -2.31 -3.53 -9.90
CA THR A 38 -1.99 -4.90 -10.35
C THR A 38 -2.14 -5.89 -9.20
N MET A 39 -1.59 -5.54 -8.03
CA MET A 39 -1.65 -6.35 -6.83
C MET A 39 -3.08 -6.44 -6.24
N ALA A 40 -3.92 -5.44 -6.46
CA ALA A 40 -5.34 -5.52 -6.09
C ALA A 40 -6.09 -6.62 -6.87
N PHE A 41 -5.61 -7.05 -8.04
CA PHE A 41 -6.19 -8.20 -8.77
C PHE A 41 -5.53 -9.54 -8.45
N ALA A 42 -4.59 -9.59 -7.50
CA ALA A 42 -3.97 -10.85 -7.11
C ALA A 42 -5.01 -11.85 -6.55
N PRO A 43 -4.83 -13.17 -6.79
CA PRO A 43 -5.67 -14.20 -6.21
C PRO A 43 -5.83 -14.06 -4.69
N VAL A 44 -7.03 -14.37 -4.19
CA VAL A 44 -7.36 -14.30 -2.75
C VAL A 44 -6.40 -15.14 -1.91
N SER A 45 -5.89 -16.26 -2.45
CA SER A 45 -4.89 -17.11 -1.81
C SER A 45 -3.56 -16.38 -1.56
N LEU A 46 -3.12 -15.51 -2.46
CA LEU A 46 -1.90 -14.71 -2.32
C LEU A 46 -2.10 -13.49 -1.42
N LYS A 47 -3.33 -12.98 -1.30
CA LYS A 47 -3.68 -11.90 -0.35
C LYS A 47 -3.71 -12.36 1.12
N ARG A 48 -3.46 -13.64 1.39
CA ARG A 48 -3.36 -14.19 2.75
C ARG A 48 -2.16 -13.55 3.48
N LEU A 49 -2.40 -13.19 4.74
CA LEU A 49 -1.79 -12.06 5.45
C LEU A 49 -0.26 -12.05 5.57
N GLY A 50 0.27 -10.86 5.84
CA GLY A 50 1.65 -10.55 6.18
C GLY A 50 2.60 -10.54 4.98
N LEU A 51 2.74 -11.70 4.32
CA LEU A 51 3.76 -11.88 3.29
C LEU A 51 3.50 -11.01 2.05
N PHE A 52 2.24 -10.85 1.66
CA PHE A 52 1.86 -10.03 0.52
C PHE A 52 2.29 -8.56 0.67
N PHE A 53 2.13 -8.01 1.87
CA PHE A 53 2.47 -6.62 2.19
C PHE A 53 3.99 -6.44 2.18
N ALA A 54 4.73 -7.41 2.71
CA ALA A 54 6.19 -7.44 2.63
C ALA A 54 6.69 -7.50 1.18
N VAL A 55 6.09 -8.37 0.34
CA VAL A 55 6.42 -8.49 -1.09
C VAL A 55 6.12 -7.20 -1.84
N PHE A 56 4.96 -6.58 -1.59
CA PHE A 56 4.63 -5.28 -2.17
C PHE A 56 5.65 -4.22 -1.79
N GLY A 57 5.96 -4.09 -0.50
CA GLY A 57 6.96 -3.15 0.00
C GLY A 57 8.33 -3.37 -0.66
N ALA A 58 8.78 -4.62 -0.71
CA ALA A 58 10.03 -5.01 -1.36
C ALA A 58 10.06 -4.64 -2.85
N ALA A 59 8.96 -4.89 -3.58
CA ALA A 59 8.82 -4.54 -4.99
C ALA A 59 8.86 -3.02 -5.21
N VAL A 60 8.16 -2.24 -4.38
CA VAL A 60 8.23 -0.76 -4.43
C VAL A 60 9.67 -0.29 -4.18
N GLY A 61 10.33 -0.83 -3.15
CA GLY A 61 11.71 -0.48 -2.82
C GLY A 61 12.68 -0.77 -3.96
N MET A 62 12.52 -1.92 -4.63
CA MET A 62 13.32 -2.31 -5.79
C MET A 62 13.12 -1.36 -6.97
N VAL A 63 11.87 -1.02 -7.32
CA VAL A 63 11.56 -0.09 -8.42
C VAL A 63 12.11 1.30 -8.13
N LEU A 64 11.93 1.80 -6.90
CA LEU A 64 12.45 3.11 -6.50
C LEU A 64 13.98 3.15 -6.47
N ASN A 65 14.63 2.04 -6.11
CA ASN A 65 16.08 1.91 -6.15
C ASN A 65 16.61 1.96 -7.58
N TRP A 66 15.95 1.21 -8.48
CA TRP A 66 16.27 1.22 -9.90
C TRP A 66 16.12 2.63 -10.49
N LEU A 67 15.01 3.30 -10.19
CA LEU A 67 14.75 4.68 -10.65
C LEU A 67 15.77 5.68 -10.09
N ALA A 68 16.18 5.53 -8.83
CA ALA A 68 17.23 6.36 -8.23
C ALA A 68 18.59 6.15 -8.91
N GLY A 69 18.90 4.90 -9.31
CA GLY A 69 20.09 4.56 -10.08
C GLY A 69 20.10 5.22 -11.45
N GLU A 70 18.99 5.13 -12.18
CA GLU A 70 18.84 5.72 -13.52
C GLU A 70 18.98 7.25 -13.49
N LEU A 71 18.40 7.88 -12.46
CA LEU A 71 18.46 9.34 -12.27
C LEU A 71 19.72 9.82 -11.56
N ARG A 72 20.66 8.91 -11.24
CA ARG A 72 21.93 9.20 -10.54
C ARG A 72 21.74 9.98 -9.24
N LEU A 73 20.67 9.66 -8.50
CA LEU A 73 20.38 10.31 -7.23
C LEU A 73 21.24 9.75 -6.10
N ASN A 74 21.74 10.63 -5.24
CA ASN A 74 22.42 10.23 -4.02
C ASN A 74 21.42 9.63 -3.02
N ARG A 75 21.73 8.44 -2.50
CA ARG A 75 20.89 7.70 -1.55
C ARG A 75 21.02 8.27 -0.13
N ASP A 76 20.47 9.47 0.07
CA ASP A 76 20.46 10.14 1.36
C ASP A 76 19.28 9.66 2.24
N ARG A 77 19.37 9.85 3.56
CA ARG A 77 18.28 9.54 4.51
C ARG A 77 16.92 10.15 4.14
N ARG A 78 16.91 11.26 3.39
CA ARG A 78 15.68 11.89 2.90
C ARG A 78 14.95 11.00 1.89
N LEU A 79 15.67 10.33 0.99
CA LEU A 79 15.07 9.41 0.03
C LEU A 79 14.50 8.17 0.73
N ASP A 80 15.11 7.71 1.82
CA ASP A 80 14.53 6.61 2.62
C ASP A 80 13.15 6.98 3.17
N VAL A 81 13.01 8.21 3.71
CA VAL A 81 11.73 8.71 4.23
C VAL A 81 10.71 8.87 3.11
N LEU A 82 11.11 9.40 1.95
CA LEU A 82 10.24 9.52 0.79
C LEU A 82 9.81 8.15 0.26
N CYS A 83 10.72 7.18 0.21
CA CYS A 83 10.44 5.79 -0.15
C CYS A 83 9.41 5.16 0.80
N GLY A 84 9.60 5.30 2.12
CA GLY A 84 8.62 4.85 3.10
C GLY A 84 7.26 5.52 2.95
N THR A 85 7.24 6.83 2.64
CA THR A 85 6.00 7.60 2.41
C THR A 85 5.26 7.13 1.16
N LEU A 86 5.97 6.94 0.04
CA LEU A 86 5.39 6.42 -1.20
C LEU A 86 4.84 5.00 -1.00
N THR A 87 5.57 4.15 -0.28
CA THR A 87 5.09 2.81 0.09
C THR A 87 3.82 2.89 0.93
N LEU A 88 3.78 3.74 1.96
CA LEU A 88 2.58 3.94 2.77
C LEU A 88 1.38 4.35 1.91
N LEU A 89 1.54 5.33 1.02
CA LEU A 89 0.47 5.75 0.10
C LEU A 89 0.02 4.61 -0.82
N GLY A 90 0.95 3.82 -1.35
CA GLY A 90 0.66 2.62 -2.13
C GLY A 90 -0.13 1.58 -1.35
N MET A 91 0.21 1.35 -0.07
CA MET A 91 -0.51 0.44 0.81
C MET A 91 -1.93 0.90 1.11
N LEU A 92 -2.12 2.20 1.37
CA LEU A 92 -3.43 2.78 1.57
C LEU A 92 -4.28 2.64 0.30
N ASN A 93 -3.72 2.94 -0.87
CA ASN A 93 -4.42 2.77 -2.14
C ASN A 93 -4.78 1.31 -2.43
N LEU A 94 -3.84 0.37 -2.22
CA LEU A 94 -4.06 -1.06 -2.39
C LEU A 94 -5.18 -1.58 -1.46
N THR A 95 -5.15 -1.16 -0.19
CA THR A 95 -6.17 -1.55 0.80
C THR A 95 -7.53 -0.95 0.44
N TYR A 96 -7.57 0.32 0.03
CA TYR A 96 -8.80 0.99 -0.39
C TYR A 96 -9.38 0.38 -1.67
N ALA A 97 -8.56 0.08 -2.68
CA ALA A 97 -9.00 -0.60 -3.90
C ALA A 97 -9.56 -2.00 -3.59
N SER A 98 -8.93 -2.73 -2.68
CA SER A 98 -9.42 -4.04 -2.24
C SER A 98 -10.74 -3.92 -1.46
N TYR A 99 -10.90 -2.88 -0.64
CA TYR A 99 -12.16 -2.57 0.03
C TYR A 99 -13.27 -2.25 -0.97
N GLN A 100 -12.99 -1.43 -1.99
CA GLN A 100 -13.96 -1.11 -3.04
C GLN A 100 -14.42 -2.35 -3.80
N GLN A 101 -13.51 -3.27 -4.13
CA GLN A 101 -13.88 -4.55 -4.74
C GLN A 101 -14.77 -5.39 -3.82
N PHE A 102 -14.45 -5.44 -2.51
CA PHE A 102 -15.26 -6.15 -1.53
C PHE A 102 -16.65 -5.54 -1.37
N HIS A 103 -16.74 -4.21 -1.26
CA HIS A 103 -17.99 -3.48 -1.15
C HIS A 103 -18.88 -3.70 -2.39
N ASN A 104 -18.31 -3.56 -3.60
CA ASN A 104 -19.05 -3.79 -4.84
C ASN A 104 -19.55 -5.23 -4.96
N ALA A 105 -18.76 -6.22 -4.53
CA ALA A 105 -19.19 -7.63 -4.52
C ALA A 105 -20.37 -7.86 -3.56
N ARG A 106 -20.36 -7.22 -2.38
CA ARG A 106 -21.47 -7.28 -1.43
C ARG A 106 -22.71 -6.55 -1.92
N GLU A 107 -22.54 -5.40 -2.56
CA GLU A 107 -23.65 -4.66 -3.16
C GLU A 107 -24.32 -5.44 -4.29
N GLN A 108 -23.53 -6.13 -5.14
CA GLN A 108 -24.05 -7.03 -6.18
C GLN A 108 -24.82 -8.19 -5.57
N TRP A 109 -24.25 -8.83 -4.54
CA TRP A 109 -24.91 -9.93 -3.83
C TRP A 109 -26.24 -9.49 -3.18
N ALA A 110 -26.28 -8.29 -2.59
CA ALA A 110 -27.49 -7.70 -2.04
C ALA A 110 -28.58 -7.45 -3.10
N LYS A 111 -28.19 -7.05 -4.32
CA LYS A 111 -29.12 -6.88 -5.45
C LYS A 111 -29.71 -8.21 -5.92
N GLU A 112 -28.94 -9.29 -5.83
CA GLU A 112 -29.39 -10.65 -6.16
C GLU A 112 -30.33 -11.24 -5.09
N HIS A 113 -30.25 -10.75 -3.85
CA HIS A 113 -31.02 -11.24 -2.70
C HIS A 113 -31.86 -10.13 -2.04
N PRO A 114 -32.82 -9.51 -2.77
CA PRO A 114 -33.58 -8.37 -2.26
C PRO A 114 -34.47 -8.70 -1.05
N GLY A 115 -34.87 -9.98 -0.90
CA GLY A 115 -35.65 -10.45 0.25
C GLY A 115 -34.89 -10.32 1.56
N ASP A 116 -33.58 -10.62 1.53
CA ASP A 116 -32.75 -10.59 2.74
C ASP A 116 -32.44 -9.15 3.15
N VAL A 117 -32.21 -8.26 2.18
CA VAL A 117 -32.09 -6.81 2.42
C VAL A 117 -33.36 -6.23 3.05
N ALA A 118 -34.54 -6.65 2.58
CA ALA A 118 -35.81 -6.21 3.15
C ALA A 118 -36.01 -6.71 4.59
N ALA A 119 -35.59 -7.94 4.89
CA ALA A 119 -35.61 -8.48 6.26
C ALA A 119 -34.73 -7.68 7.21
N ILE A 120 -33.53 -7.28 6.76
CA ILE A 120 -32.60 -6.46 7.55
C ILE A 120 -33.14 -5.06 7.81
N ASN A 121 -33.75 -4.44 6.81
CA ASN A 121 -34.41 -3.14 6.98
C ASN A 121 -35.63 -3.22 7.92
N ALA A 122 -36.30 -4.37 7.99
CA ALA A 122 -37.36 -4.60 8.96
C ALA A 122 -36.79 -4.76 10.38
N LEU A 123 -35.68 -5.50 10.52
CA LEU A 123 -34.93 -5.64 11.78
C LEU A 123 -34.45 -4.28 12.31
N GLU A 124 -33.93 -3.38 11.46
CA GLU A 124 -33.52 -2.02 11.86
C GLU A 124 -34.64 -1.29 12.63
N LYS A 125 -35.88 -1.37 12.14
CA LYS A 125 -37.03 -0.72 12.79
C LYS A 125 -37.36 -1.34 14.15
N MET A 126 -37.06 -2.61 14.34
CA MET A 126 -37.30 -3.34 15.60
C MET A 126 -36.19 -3.14 16.62
N THR A 127 -34.96 -2.81 16.20
CA THR A 127 -33.82 -2.56 17.12
C THR A 127 -34.03 -1.41 18.10
N GLN A 128 -34.96 -0.49 17.85
CA GLN A 128 -35.30 0.58 18.80
C GLN A 128 -36.00 0.06 20.06
N ALA A 129 -36.55 -1.16 20.03
CA ALA A 129 -37.31 -1.76 21.12
C ALA A 129 -36.53 -2.80 21.93
N ASP A 130 -35.48 -3.41 21.37
CA ASP A 130 -34.75 -4.51 22.01
C ASP A 130 -33.22 -4.43 21.77
N PRO A 131 -32.39 -4.35 22.85
CA PRO A 131 -30.94 -4.34 22.75
C PRO A 131 -30.32 -5.62 22.14
N GLU A 132 -30.94 -6.79 22.29
CA GLU A 132 -30.39 -8.04 21.74
C GLU A 132 -30.52 -8.07 20.21
N LEU A 133 -31.64 -7.56 19.68
CA LEU A 133 -31.84 -7.39 18.24
C LEU A 133 -30.86 -6.38 17.63
N ALA A 134 -30.34 -5.43 18.41
CA ALA A 134 -29.35 -4.46 17.94
C ALA A 134 -27.99 -5.10 17.63
N GLU A 135 -27.58 -6.15 18.34
CA GLU A 135 -26.36 -6.89 18.00
C GLU A 135 -26.55 -7.73 16.74
N GLN A 136 -27.71 -8.37 16.60
CA GLN A 136 -28.03 -9.19 15.44
C GLN A 136 -28.12 -8.34 14.17
N TYR A 137 -28.79 -7.19 14.25
CA TYR A 137 -28.82 -6.20 13.16
C TYR A 137 -27.44 -5.68 12.79
N LYS A 138 -26.55 -5.42 13.75
CA LYS A 138 -25.17 -4.99 13.45
C LYS A 138 -24.40 -6.05 12.66
N ARG A 139 -24.55 -7.32 13.02
CA ARG A 139 -23.92 -8.44 12.29
C ARG A 139 -24.48 -8.54 10.87
N GLU A 140 -25.80 -8.57 10.73
CA GLU A 140 -26.44 -8.70 9.42
C GLU A 140 -26.15 -7.48 8.54
N ARG A 141 -26.26 -6.25 9.07
CA ARG A 141 -25.93 -5.03 8.32
C ARG A 141 -24.50 -5.07 7.74
N SER A 142 -23.53 -5.57 8.49
CA SER A 142 -22.14 -5.64 8.04
C SER A 142 -21.94 -6.53 6.79
N GLU A 143 -22.89 -7.43 6.51
CA GLU A 143 -22.87 -8.27 5.32
C GLU A 143 -23.35 -7.53 4.05
N TYR A 144 -24.20 -6.51 4.18
CA TYR A 144 -24.85 -5.81 3.06
C TYR A 144 -24.33 -4.39 2.85
N ASP A 145 -23.92 -3.69 3.92
CA ASP A 145 -23.33 -2.35 3.91
C ASP A 145 -21.99 -2.36 4.67
N PRO A 146 -20.95 -3.03 4.13
CA PRO A 146 -19.70 -3.20 4.85
C PRO A 146 -18.91 -1.90 4.93
N ARG A 147 -18.49 -1.54 6.14
CA ARG A 147 -17.52 -0.46 6.36
C ARG A 147 -16.10 -0.95 6.11
N PHE A 148 -15.16 -0.01 5.99
CA PHE A 148 -13.74 -0.35 5.84
C PHE A 148 -13.22 -1.24 6.97
N VAL A 149 -13.71 -1.02 8.19
CA VAL A 149 -13.33 -1.82 9.36
C VAL A 149 -13.86 -3.26 9.25
N ASP A 150 -15.08 -3.44 8.76
CA ASP A 150 -15.66 -4.77 8.54
C ASP A 150 -14.87 -5.54 7.48
N TYR A 151 -14.36 -4.83 6.46
CA TYR A 151 -13.43 -5.41 5.49
C TYR A 151 -12.12 -5.89 6.14
N LEU A 152 -11.52 -5.10 7.04
CA LEU A 152 -10.31 -5.52 7.75
C LEU A 152 -10.59 -6.76 8.61
N THR A 153 -11.69 -6.77 9.35
CA THR A 153 -12.11 -7.92 10.16
C THR A 153 -12.38 -9.15 9.31
N HIS A 154 -13.08 -9.00 8.18
CA HIS A 154 -13.32 -10.08 7.23
C HIS A 154 -12.01 -10.64 6.69
N ARG A 155 -11.06 -9.78 6.32
CA ARG A 155 -9.74 -10.19 5.84
C ARG A 155 -8.95 -10.97 6.89
N THR A 156 -9.00 -10.54 8.15
CA THR A 156 -8.30 -11.21 9.26
C THR A 156 -9.04 -12.43 9.83
N SER A 157 -10.30 -12.65 9.47
CA SER A 157 -11.11 -13.76 9.99
C SER A 157 -10.50 -15.14 9.72
N ALA A 158 -9.67 -15.26 8.67
CA ALA A 158 -8.90 -16.47 8.38
C ALA A 158 -7.86 -16.83 9.47
N LEU A 159 -7.48 -15.88 10.32
CA LEU A 159 -6.59 -16.10 11.48
C LEU A 159 -7.36 -16.43 12.77
N GLY A 160 -8.69 -16.44 12.72
CA GLY A 160 -9.57 -16.66 13.87
C GLY A 160 -10.52 -15.49 14.14
N GLU A 161 -11.43 -15.69 15.09
CA GLU A 161 -12.31 -14.63 15.59
C GLU A 161 -11.49 -13.61 16.39
N MET A 162 -11.30 -12.43 15.82
CA MET A 162 -10.51 -11.36 16.43
C MET A 162 -11.37 -10.11 16.60
N PRO A 163 -11.25 -9.38 17.73
CA PRO A 163 -11.90 -8.09 17.86
C PRO A 163 -11.39 -7.11 16.80
N VAL A 164 -12.22 -6.12 16.48
CA VAL A 164 -11.93 -5.04 15.52
C VAL A 164 -10.56 -4.39 15.76
N SER A 165 -10.20 -4.14 17.02
CA SER A 165 -8.91 -3.53 17.38
C SER A 165 -7.72 -4.41 16.98
N GLY A 166 -7.87 -5.73 17.06
CA GLY A 166 -6.85 -6.68 16.63
C GLY A 166 -6.66 -6.69 15.11
N ALA A 167 -7.76 -6.62 14.35
CA ALA A 167 -7.69 -6.54 12.89
C ALA A 167 -6.94 -5.27 12.42
N VAL A 168 -7.22 -4.13 13.06
CA VAL A 168 -6.52 -2.87 12.80
C VAL A 168 -5.04 -2.96 13.20
N ALA A 169 -4.73 -3.57 14.35
CA ALA A 169 -3.35 -3.73 14.81
C ALA A 169 -2.52 -4.60 13.85
N ILE A 170 -3.09 -5.70 13.35
CA ILE A 170 -2.45 -6.54 12.33
C ILE A 170 -2.18 -5.73 11.07
N TRP A 171 -3.18 -5.00 10.56
CA TRP A 171 -3.03 -4.18 9.36
C TRP A 171 -1.93 -3.11 9.51
N LEU A 172 -1.85 -2.43 10.66
CA LEU A 172 -0.78 -1.49 10.96
C LEU A 172 0.59 -2.18 11.03
N GLY A 173 0.65 -3.39 11.59
CA GLY A 173 1.85 -4.22 11.60
C GLY A 173 2.31 -4.58 10.19
N GLU A 174 1.38 -4.96 9.31
CA GLU A 174 1.69 -5.25 7.92
C GLU A 174 2.21 -4.01 7.17
N ILE A 175 1.65 -2.83 7.42
CA ILE A 175 2.15 -1.56 6.87
C ILE A 175 3.59 -1.30 7.34
N ALA A 176 3.88 -1.49 8.63
CA ALA A 176 5.22 -1.31 9.16
C ALA A 176 6.23 -2.28 8.51
N VAL A 177 5.85 -3.54 8.32
CA VAL A 177 6.66 -4.54 7.63
C VAL A 177 6.87 -4.16 6.16
N ALA A 178 5.84 -3.70 5.45
CA ALA A 178 5.96 -3.25 4.07
C ALA A 178 6.91 -2.06 3.92
N ILE A 179 6.80 -1.06 4.80
CA ILE A 179 7.70 0.10 4.82
C ILE A 179 9.14 -0.35 5.10
N ALA A 180 9.34 -1.22 6.09
CA ALA A 180 10.67 -1.75 6.43
C ALA A 180 11.29 -2.53 5.26
N ALA A 181 10.51 -3.42 4.62
CA ALA A 181 10.93 -4.17 3.44
C ALA A 181 11.28 -3.24 2.26
N SER A 182 10.48 -2.20 2.04
CA SER A 182 10.72 -1.20 1.00
C SER A 182 12.01 -0.43 1.21
N VAL A 183 12.22 0.12 2.41
CA VAL A 183 13.44 0.86 2.74
C VAL A 183 14.67 -0.06 2.68
N TRP A 184 14.53 -1.31 3.13
CA TRP A 184 15.61 -2.29 3.05
C TRP A 184 16.00 -2.58 1.60
N MET A 185 15.04 -2.89 0.73
CA MET A 185 15.28 -3.13 -0.70
C MET A 185 15.79 -1.89 -1.42
N PHE A 186 15.31 -0.70 -1.03
CA PHE A 186 15.78 0.57 -1.57
C PHE A 186 17.27 0.82 -1.31
N ARG A 187 17.76 0.39 -0.14
CA ARG A 187 19.17 0.55 0.26
C ARG A 187 20.10 -0.50 -0.32
N LEU A 188 19.59 -1.57 -0.93
CA LEU A 188 20.45 -2.59 -1.53
C LEU A 188 21.25 -2.00 -2.71
N PRO A 189 22.55 -2.27 -2.81
CA PRO A 189 23.36 -1.79 -3.92
C PRO A 189 22.90 -2.45 -5.23
N ALA A 190 22.51 -1.64 -6.22
CA ALA A 190 21.99 -2.10 -7.52
C ALA A 190 22.96 -3.03 -8.29
N ARG A 191 24.25 -3.04 -7.94
CA ARG A 191 25.31 -3.79 -8.64
C ARG A 191 25.16 -5.32 -8.60
N LYS A 192 24.53 -5.89 -7.56
CA LYS A 192 24.50 -7.35 -7.39
C LYS A 192 23.50 -8.08 -8.28
N PHE A 193 22.49 -7.39 -8.81
CA PHE A 193 21.41 -8.04 -9.56
C PHE A 193 21.77 -8.26 -11.04
N VAL A 194 22.47 -7.30 -11.65
CA VAL A 194 22.93 -7.41 -13.05
C VAL A 194 24.04 -8.47 -13.17
N GLU A 195 24.98 -8.48 -12.22
CA GLU A 195 26.05 -9.49 -12.19
C GLU A 195 25.51 -10.92 -11.99
N SER A 196 24.35 -11.11 -11.35
CA SER A 196 23.75 -12.45 -11.23
C SER A 196 23.07 -12.89 -12.52
N LEU A 197 22.40 -11.98 -13.25
CA LEU A 197 21.76 -12.30 -14.53
C LEU A 197 22.77 -12.55 -15.64
N GLU A 198 23.89 -11.82 -15.66
CA GLU A 198 24.98 -12.09 -16.60
C GLU A 198 25.62 -13.46 -16.39
N LYS A 199 25.72 -13.93 -15.15
CA LYS A 199 26.21 -15.28 -14.86
C LYS A 199 25.24 -16.38 -15.30
N THR A 200 23.92 -16.17 -15.18
CA THR A 200 22.92 -17.17 -15.59
C THR A 200 22.79 -17.30 -17.12
N ASN A 201 23.14 -16.28 -17.89
CA ASN A 201 23.13 -16.34 -19.37
C ASN A 201 24.47 -16.78 -19.99
N ALA A 202 25.52 -16.96 -19.18
CA ALA A 202 26.84 -17.39 -19.63
C ALA A 202 27.07 -18.92 -19.50
N GLU A 203 26.09 -19.64 -18.93
CA GLU A 203 26.04 -21.11 -18.83
C GLU A 203 25.02 -21.67 -19.81
#